data_AF-A0A8F5GX34-F1
#
_entry.id   AF-A0A8F5GX34-F1
#
_cell.length_a   1.000
_cell.length_b   1.000
_cell.length_c   1.000
_cell.angle_alpha   90.00
_cell.angle_beta   90.00
_cell.angle_gamma   90.00
#
_symmetry.space_group_name_H-M   'P 1'
#
loop_
_entity.id
_entity.type
_entity.pdbx_description
1 polymer ?
#
loop_
_entity_poly.entity_id
_entity_poly.type
_entity_poly.pdbx_seq_one_letter_code
_entity_poly.pdbx_strand_id
1 'polypeptide(L)'
;MAPNEAQVIVSTITQVIIVILLSPLYQGIYDRGKAIIEGRKGPSVLQPYYDIIKLLRKETVISNNSLSLFVYAPYIVFGIYLLISFVIPVVYPVPILLTPTVDFLGGALLFSLAAFIKIIASLESGSNFVALGVSRILSFTFLSEATLITVFFGVALITGTNNPYVTLDYVSQSLSHYFQLDHIFVSISFFMLWLFETGKLPVESPGLSEMGMIDDGVLYEYSGKLLAILKWGSYIKQYLLGSVLLNVFIFPWFLQVGIIGSLIDVAVMFGKWLLLILISVIINTTLAKLRLFKVQDYLAVAFLLSLLSLTLTVLLG
;
A
#
# COMPACT_ATOMS: atom_id res chain seq x y z
N MET A 1 19.40 -13.64 -23.66
CA MET A 1 20.56 -13.67 -22.76
C MET A 1 20.01 -13.68 -21.35
N ALA A 2 20.33 -14.68 -20.53
CA ALA A 2 19.97 -14.63 -19.12
C ALA A 2 20.57 -13.33 -18.53
N PRO A 3 19.80 -12.52 -17.79
CA PRO A 3 20.36 -11.33 -17.16
C PRO A 3 21.51 -11.79 -16.26
N ASN A 4 22.64 -11.09 -16.31
CA ASN A 4 23.77 -11.39 -15.42
C ASN A 4 23.24 -11.38 -13.99
N GLU A 5 23.52 -12.41 -13.20
CA GLU A 5 23.04 -12.52 -11.80
C GLU A 5 23.38 -11.25 -10.98
N ALA A 6 24.54 -10.67 -11.25
CA ALA A 6 24.96 -9.39 -10.68
C ALA A 6 24.01 -8.22 -11.00
N GLN A 7 23.48 -8.14 -12.23
CA GLN A 7 22.52 -7.10 -12.62
C GLN A 7 21.18 -7.28 -11.90
N VAL A 8 20.73 -8.53 -11.71
CA VAL A 8 19.50 -8.84 -10.96
C VAL A 8 19.63 -8.46 -9.49
N ILE A 9 20.80 -8.74 -8.88
CA ILE A 9 21.06 -8.36 -7.49
C ILE A 9 21.09 -6.83 -7.36
N VAL A 10 21.77 -6.13 -8.28
CA VAL A 10 21.86 -4.66 -8.26
C VAL A 10 20.49 -4.01 -8.46
N SER A 11 19.67 -4.48 -9.41
CA SER A 11 18.32 -3.95 -9.62
C SER A 11 17.43 -4.17 -8.41
N THR A 12 17.53 -5.34 -7.79
CA THR A 12 16.79 -5.69 -6.56
C THR A 12 17.16 -4.75 -5.41
N ILE A 13 18.45 -4.59 -5.11
CA ILE A 13 18.92 -3.71 -4.04
C ILE A 13 18.49 -2.26 -4.32
N THR A 14 18.64 -1.82 -5.56
CA THR A 14 18.24 -0.46 -5.98
C THR A 14 16.75 -0.24 -5.79
N GLN A 15 15.91 -1.20 -6.18
CA GLN A 15 14.46 -1.12 -5.99
C GLN A 15 14.07 -0.99 -4.50
N VAL A 16 14.67 -1.81 -3.64
CA VAL A 16 14.40 -1.77 -2.19
C VAL A 16 14.81 -0.42 -1.61
N ILE A 17 15.99 0.09 -1.98
CA ILE A 17 16.45 1.42 -1.56
C ILE A 17 15.50 2.51 -2.04
N ILE A 18 15.04 2.44 -3.30
CA ILE A 18 14.07 3.39 -3.84
C ILE A 18 12.75 3.35 -3.07
N VAL A 19 12.25 2.17 -2.73
CA VAL A 19 11.03 2.01 -1.92
C VAL A 19 11.19 2.62 -0.53
N ILE A 20 12.32 2.34 0.13
CA ILE A 20 12.64 2.86 1.46
C ILE A 20 12.73 4.39 1.45
N LEU A 21 13.40 4.95 0.44
CA LEU A 21 13.63 6.38 0.33
C LEU A 21 12.40 7.12 -0.19
N LEU A 22 11.78 6.70 -1.29
CA LEU A 22 10.68 7.46 -1.87
C LEU A 22 9.37 7.34 -1.07
N SER A 23 9.14 6.27 -0.32
CA SER A 23 7.88 6.10 0.44
C SER A 23 7.51 7.28 1.35
N PRO A 24 8.40 7.85 2.20
CA PRO A 24 8.07 9.02 3.02
C PRO A 24 7.98 10.30 2.18
N LEU A 25 8.69 10.37 1.04
CA LEU A 25 8.59 11.52 0.12
C LEU A 25 7.16 11.65 -0.42
N TYR A 26 6.54 10.55 -0.83
CA TYR A 26 5.17 10.57 -1.33
C TYR A 26 4.17 11.03 -0.28
N GLN A 27 4.34 10.60 0.97
CA GLN A 27 3.52 11.12 2.05
C GLN A 27 3.68 12.63 2.21
N GLY A 28 4.92 13.13 2.13
CA GLY A 28 5.20 14.56 2.27
C GLY A 28 4.64 15.41 1.12
N ILE A 29 4.66 14.89 -0.11
CA ILE A 29 4.01 15.51 -1.27
C ILE A 29 2.49 15.52 -1.08
N TYR A 30 1.92 14.41 -0.60
CA TYR A 30 0.48 14.31 -0.32
C TYR A 30 0.04 15.33 0.74
N ASP A 31 0.75 15.42 1.88
CA ASP A 31 0.42 16.35 2.96
C ASP A 31 0.59 17.82 2.54
N ARG A 32 1.62 18.10 1.72
CA ARG A 32 1.83 19.42 1.11
C ARG A 32 0.69 19.77 0.15
N GLY A 33 0.33 18.85 -0.74
CA GLY A 33 -0.74 19.03 -1.72
C GLY A 33 -2.08 19.28 -1.04
N LYS A 34 -2.42 18.48 -0.02
CA LYS A 34 -3.61 18.68 0.81
C LYS A 34 -3.67 20.08 1.41
N ALA A 35 -2.60 20.53 2.05
CA ALA A 35 -2.58 21.84 2.65
C ALA A 35 -2.77 22.98 1.63
N ILE A 36 -2.16 22.86 0.44
CA ILE A 36 -2.30 23.86 -0.63
C ILE A 36 -3.76 23.95 -1.11
N ILE A 37 -4.42 22.81 -1.35
CA ILE A 37 -5.83 22.80 -1.79
C ILE A 37 -6.76 23.37 -0.70
N GLU A 38 -6.43 23.15 0.57
CA GLU A 38 -7.15 23.75 1.71
C GLU A 38 -6.80 25.24 1.95
N GLY A 39 -5.97 25.86 1.12
CA GLY A 39 -5.58 27.27 1.25
C GLY A 39 -4.56 27.56 2.36
N ARG A 40 -3.87 26.55 2.87
CA ARG A 40 -2.86 26.65 3.94
C ARG A 40 -1.46 26.45 3.38
N LYS A 41 -0.44 27.02 4.04
CA LYS A 41 0.97 26.82 3.63
C LYS A 41 1.41 25.36 3.74
N GLY A 42 0.95 24.62 4.75
CA GLY A 42 1.31 23.22 4.96
C GLY A 42 2.76 22.94 5.37
N PRO A 43 3.06 21.69 5.77
CA PRO A 43 4.41 21.25 6.11
C PRO A 43 5.33 21.23 4.89
N SER A 44 6.64 21.06 5.09
CA SER A 44 7.58 20.84 3.99
C SER A 44 7.42 19.43 3.40
N VAL A 45 7.79 19.24 2.13
CA VAL A 45 7.72 17.91 1.48
C VAL A 45 8.65 16.88 2.17
N LEU A 46 9.74 17.35 2.79
CA LEU A 46 10.67 16.48 3.51
C LEU A 46 10.26 16.23 4.98
N GLN A 47 9.11 16.73 5.42
CA GLN A 47 8.64 16.61 6.80
C GLN A 47 8.60 15.17 7.33
N PRO A 48 8.10 14.17 6.57
CA PRO A 48 8.07 12.80 7.06
C PRO A 48 9.45 12.23 7.40
N TYR A 49 10.50 12.63 6.68
CA TYR A 49 11.88 12.23 7.00
C TYR A 49 12.36 12.85 8.30
N TYR A 50 12.10 14.14 8.51
CA TYR A 50 12.45 14.82 9.76
C TYR A 50 11.72 14.20 10.95
N ASP A 51 10.46 13.81 10.78
CA ASP A 51 9.67 13.16 11.82
C ASP A 51 10.19 11.75 12.14
N ILE A 52 10.55 10.95 11.13
CA ILE A 52 11.19 9.64 11.32
C ILE A 52 12.51 9.82 12.08
N ILE A 53 13.41 10.69 11.61
CA ILE A 53 14.72 10.93 12.25
C ILE A 53 14.54 11.41 13.69
N LYS A 54 13.59 12.30 13.94
CA LYS A 54 13.24 12.79 15.27
C LYS A 54 12.79 11.64 16.18
N LEU A 55 11.87 10.80 15.71
CA LEU A 55 11.35 9.67 16.49
C LEU A 55 12.42 8.61 16.76
N LEU A 56 13.31 8.34 15.81
CA LEU A 56 14.46 7.43 16.00
C LEU A 56 15.43 7.90 17.09
N ARG A 57 15.52 9.21 17.34
CA ARG A 57 16.37 9.80 18.39
C ARG A 57 15.66 9.91 19.75
N LYS A 58 14.35 9.68 19.80
CA LYS A 58 13.58 9.73 21.05
C LYS A 58 13.69 8.42 21.81
N GLU A 59 13.64 8.53 23.13
CA GLU A 59 13.52 7.39 24.02
C GLU A 59 12.21 6.62 23.76
N THR A 60 12.30 5.30 23.84
CA THR A 60 11.17 4.38 23.72
C THR A 60 10.64 4.07 25.11
N VAL A 61 9.44 4.54 25.41
CA VAL A 61 8.66 4.14 26.59
C VAL A 61 7.74 2.99 26.19
N ILE A 62 7.76 1.92 26.97
CA ILE A 62 6.97 0.70 26.76
C ILE A 62 6.02 0.57 27.94
N SER A 63 4.77 0.17 27.70
CA SER A 63 3.80 -0.09 28.77
C SER A 63 4.20 -1.28 29.64
N ASN A 64 3.94 -1.20 30.94
CA ASN A 64 4.35 -2.21 31.93
C ASN A 64 3.77 -3.61 31.67
N ASN A 65 2.66 -3.70 30.94
CA ASN A 65 1.97 -4.96 30.64
C ASN A 65 2.36 -5.58 29.29
N SER A 66 3.27 -4.94 28.53
CA SER A 66 3.65 -5.41 27.20
C SER A 66 4.56 -6.64 27.27
N LEU A 67 4.31 -7.59 26.37
CA LEU A 67 5.18 -8.74 26.17
C LEU A 67 6.27 -8.39 25.13
N SER A 68 7.14 -9.35 24.84
CA SER A 68 8.24 -9.18 23.89
C SER A 68 7.75 -8.91 22.46
N LEU A 69 6.56 -9.41 22.08
CA LEU A 69 6.01 -9.21 20.75
C LEU A 69 5.74 -7.73 20.46
N PHE A 70 5.25 -6.95 21.42
CA PHE A 70 5.10 -5.49 21.29
C PHE A 70 6.39 -4.80 20.83
N VAL A 71 7.55 -5.23 21.33
CA VAL A 71 8.85 -4.64 20.97
C VAL A 71 9.34 -5.12 19.60
N TYR A 72 9.15 -6.40 19.28
CA TYR A 72 9.65 -6.99 18.03
C TYR A 72 8.73 -6.79 16.82
N ALA A 73 7.42 -6.66 17.03
CA ALA A 73 6.43 -6.54 15.97
C ALA A 73 6.69 -5.40 14.98
N PRO A 74 7.07 -4.17 15.41
CA PRO A 74 7.45 -3.10 14.47
C PRO A 74 8.54 -3.52 13.49
N TYR A 75 9.58 -4.23 13.95
CA TYR A 75 10.68 -4.70 13.11
C TYR A 75 10.24 -5.81 12.17
N ILE A 76 9.41 -6.74 12.65
CA ILE A 76 8.89 -7.85 11.84
C ILE A 76 7.97 -7.30 10.74
N VAL A 77 7.03 -6.42 11.08
CA VAL A 77 6.11 -5.78 10.12
C VAL A 77 6.87 -4.99 9.06
N PHE A 78 7.86 -4.19 9.48
CA PHE A 78 8.73 -3.47 8.56
C PHE A 78 9.50 -4.43 7.64
N GLY A 79 10.06 -5.51 8.19
CA GLY A 79 10.75 -6.55 7.43
C GLY A 79 9.86 -7.25 6.41
N ILE A 80 8.59 -7.51 6.73
CA ILE A 80 7.62 -8.09 5.80
C ILE A 80 7.34 -7.12 4.65
N TYR A 81 7.10 -5.83 4.93
CA TYR A 81 6.92 -4.85 3.86
C TYR A 81 8.16 -4.70 2.99
N LEU A 82 9.36 -4.78 3.57
CA LEU A 82 10.58 -4.86 2.78
C LEU A 82 10.61 -6.12 1.92
N LEU A 83 10.29 -7.30 2.44
CA LEU A 83 10.23 -8.55 1.66
C LEU A 83 9.28 -8.42 0.46
N ILE A 84 8.13 -7.79 0.62
CA ILE A 84 7.19 -7.55 -0.49
C ILE A 84 7.82 -6.69 -1.59
N SER A 85 8.70 -5.74 -1.24
CA SER A 85 9.42 -4.93 -2.24
C SER A 85 10.40 -5.72 -3.10
N PHE A 86 10.80 -6.93 -2.69
CA PHE A 86 11.59 -7.87 -3.50
C PHE A 86 10.73 -8.70 -4.46
N VAL A 87 9.40 -8.60 -4.36
CA VAL A 87 8.45 -9.42 -5.13
C VAL A 87 7.66 -8.58 -6.11
N ILE A 88 7.23 -7.38 -5.73
CA ILE A 88 6.32 -6.56 -6.54
C ILE A 88 7.09 -5.69 -7.53
N PRO A 89 6.63 -5.55 -8.80
CA PRO A 89 7.19 -4.60 -9.75
C PRO A 89 6.86 -3.17 -9.34
N VAL A 90 7.83 -2.47 -8.76
CA VAL A 90 7.68 -1.07 -8.34
C VAL A 90 8.24 -0.14 -9.41
N VAL A 91 9.53 -0.31 -9.73
CA VAL A 91 10.27 0.58 -10.64
C VAL A 91 10.72 -0.17 -11.88
N TYR A 92 11.24 -1.38 -11.71
CA TYR A 92 11.78 -2.16 -12.82
C TYR A 92 10.68 -3.04 -13.44
N PRO A 93 10.53 -3.03 -14.78
CA PRO A 93 9.58 -3.92 -15.46
C PRO A 93 10.12 -5.35 -15.63
N VAL A 94 11.37 -5.61 -15.27
CA VAL A 94 12.06 -6.90 -15.46
C VAL A 94 12.05 -7.71 -14.16
N PRO A 95 11.88 -9.04 -14.23
CA PRO A 95 12.03 -9.93 -13.08
C PRO A 95 13.28 -9.66 -12.25
N ILE A 96 13.08 -9.55 -10.94
CA ILE A 96 14.11 -9.43 -9.91
C ILE A 96 14.31 -10.78 -9.19
N LEU A 97 15.20 -10.81 -8.19
CA LEU A 97 15.71 -12.04 -7.60
C LEU A 97 14.62 -13.02 -7.11
N LEU A 98 13.54 -12.53 -6.49
CA LEU A 98 12.46 -13.36 -5.93
C LEU A 98 11.21 -13.45 -6.81
N THR A 99 11.23 -12.87 -8.01
CA THR A 99 10.10 -12.91 -8.95
C THR A 99 9.60 -14.32 -9.29
N PRO A 100 10.46 -15.36 -9.43
CA PRO A 100 9.96 -16.70 -9.71
C PRO A 100 9.27 -17.38 -8.53
N THR A 101 9.49 -16.90 -7.31
CA THR A 101 9.13 -17.61 -6.07
C THR A 101 7.81 -17.14 -5.47
N VAL A 102 7.42 -15.88 -5.71
CA VAL A 102 6.25 -15.27 -5.07
C VAL A 102 5.37 -14.59 -6.11
N ASP A 103 4.07 -14.84 -6.03
CA ASP A 103 3.03 -14.32 -6.90
C ASP A 103 2.18 -13.25 -6.18
N PHE A 104 1.15 -12.69 -6.85
CA PHE A 104 0.28 -11.70 -6.20
C PHE A 104 -0.41 -12.24 -4.95
N LEU A 105 -0.78 -13.53 -4.94
CA LEU A 105 -1.44 -14.15 -3.79
C LEU A 105 -0.48 -14.26 -2.59
N GLY A 106 0.77 -14.67 -2.81
CA GLY A 106 1.81 -14.64 -1.80
C GLY A 106 2.06 -13.23 -1.26
N GLY A 107 2.08 -12.23 -2.14
CA GLY A 107 2.15 -10.81 -1.74
C GLY A 107 0.97 -10.38 -0.85
N ALA A 108 -0.25 -10.76 -1.21
CA ALA A 108 -1.45 -10.50 -0.42
C ALA A 108 -1.37 -11.14 0.97
N LEU A 109 -0.96 -12.41 1.05
CA LEU A 109 -0.80 -13.12 2.32
C LEU A 109 0.28 -12.47 3.21
N LEU A 110 1.36 -11.95 2.63
CA LEU A 110 2.36 -11.20 3.39
C LEU A 110 1.80 -9.88 3.93
N PHE A 111 0.98 -9.15 3.16
CA PHE A 111 0.28 -7.96 3.66
C PHE A 111 -0.66 -8.31 4.83
N SER A 112 -1.45 -9.38 4.71
CA SER A 112 -2.31 -9.89 5.77
C SER A 112 -1.53 -10.31 7.00
N LEU A 113 -0.40 -11.00 6.84
CA LEU A 113 0.47 -11.39 7.95
C LEU A 113 1.01 -10.16 8.70
N ALA A 114 1.46 -9.14 7.98
CA ALA A 114 1.92 -7.90 8.58
C ALA A 114 0.80 -7.19 9.36
N ALA A 115 -0.42 -7.15 8.81
CA ALA A 115 -1.59 -6.58 9.49
C ALA A 115 -1.95 -7.36 10.76
N PHE A 116 -1.97 -8.69 10.67
CA PHE A 116 -2.24 -9.59 11.80
C PHE A 116 -1.24 -9.39 12.95
N ILE A 117 0.06 -9.37 12.66
CA ILE A 117 1.11 -9.14 13.66
C ILE A 117 0.96 -7.76 14.29
N LYS A 118 0.70 -6.71 13.49
CA LYS A 118 0.48 -5.34 13.99
C LYS A 118 -0.70 -5.29 14.96
N ILE A 119 -1.81 -5.96 14.63
CA ILE A 119 -3.03 -5.98 15.45
C ILE A 119 -2.77 -6.69 16.78
N ILE A 120 -2.23 -7.92 16.76
CA ILE A 120 -1.97 -8.67 17.99
C ILE A 120 -1.00 -7.93 18.90
N ALA A 121 0.10 -7.41 18.33
CA ALA A 121 1.08 -6.67 19.11
C ALA A 121 0.46 -5.45 19.78
N SER A 122 -0.45 -4.73 19.12
CA SER A 122 -1.10 -3.56 19.72
C SER A 122 -1.98 -3.90 20.94
N LEU A 123 -2.62 -5.08 20.96
CA LEU A 123 -3.45 -5.52 22.09
C LEU A 123 -2.64 -5.76 23.37
N GLU A 124 -1.34 -6.07 23.25
CA GLU A 124 -0.45 -6.24 24.41
C GLU A 124 -0.21 -4.96 25.20
N SER A 125 -0.57 -3.80 24.66
CA SER A 125 -0.49 -2.54 25.40
C SER A 125 -1.46 -2.48 26.60
N GLY A 126 -2.53 -3.29 26.60
CA GLY A 126 -3.55 -3.30 27.65
C GLY A 126 -4.43 -2.04 27.69
N SER A 127 -4.33 -1.17 26.67
CA SER A 127 -5.09 0.08 26.59
C SER A 127 -6.48 -0.14 25.99
N ASN A 128 -7.52 0.32 26.69
CA ASN A 128 -8.91 0.22 26.22
C ASN A 128 -9.13 0.94 24.88
N PHE A 129 -8.41 2.05 24.63
CA PHE A 129 -8.51 2.79 23.38
C PHE A 129 -7.94 2.00 22.19
N VAL A 130 -6.82 1.31 22.41
CA VAL A 130 -6.22 0.42 21.40
C VAL A 130 -7.14 -0.77 21.12
N ALA A 131 -7.72 -1.38 22.17
CA ALA A 131 -8.67 -2.48 22.01
C ALA A 131 -9.92 -2.07 21.21
N LEU A 132 -10.44 -0.86 21.42
CA LEU A 132 -11.55 -0.31 20.62
C LEU A 132 -11.15 -0.09 19.15
N GLY A 133 -9.94 0.41 18.88
CA GLY A 133 -9.42 0.56 17.51
C GLY A 133 -9.28 -0.78 16.81
N VAL A 134 -8.69 -1.77 17.49
CA VAL A 134 -8.53 -3.14 16.98
C VAL A 134 -9.88 -3.80 16.67
N SER A 135 -10.87 -3.68 17.56
CA SER A 135 -12.22 -4.24 17.33
C SER A 135 -12.85 -3.72 16.03
N ARG A 136 -12.61 -2.44 15.69
CA ARG A 136 -13.11 -1.83 14.45
C ARG A 136 -12.36 -2.32 13.23
N ILE A 137 -11.03 -2.38 13.30
CA ILE A 137 -10.20 -2.92 12.21
C ILE A 137 -10.67 -4.33 11.87
N LEU A 138 -10.73 -5.22 12.87
CA LEU A 138 -11.13 -6.62 12.67
C LEU A 138 -12.54 -6.75 12.08
N SER A 139 -13.45 -5.82 12.39
CA SER A 139 -14.80 -5.79 11.81
C SER A 139 -14.83 -5.51 10.32
N PHE A 140 -13.78 -4.90 9.75
CA PHE A 140 -13.71 -4.51 8.33
C PHE A 140 -12.65 -5.29 7.55
N THR A 141 -11.58 -5.72 8.22
CA THR A 141 -10.44 -6.42 7.60
C THR A 141 -10.85 -7.69 6.86
N PHE A 142 -11.86 -8.42 7.34
CA PHE A 142 -12.31 -9.63 6.64
C PHE A 142 -12.78 -9.34 5.20
N LEU A 143 -13.43 -8.19 4.96
CA LEU A 143 -13.82 -7.77 3.61
C LEU A 143 -12.63 -7.22 2.83
N SER A 144 -11.72 -6.51 3.48
CA SER A 144 -10.55 -5.95 2.78
C SER A 144 -9.62 -7.04 2.27
N GLU A 145 -9.37 -8.07 3.09
CA GLU A 145 -8.59 -9.25 2.70
C GLU A 145 -9.27 -10.08 1.61
N ALA A 146 -10.59 -10.31 1.75
CA ALA A 146 -11.36 -11.00 0.71
C ALA A 146 -11.30 -10.25 -0.62
N THR A 147 -11.42 -8.92 -0.59
CA THR A 147 -11.32 -8.06 -1.78
C THR A 147 -9.92 -8.10 -2.39
N LEU A 148 -8.87 -8.10 -1.56
CA LEU A 148 -7.48 -8.18 -2.04
C LEU A 148 -7.24 -9.48 -2.82
N ILE A 149 -7.72 -10.61 -2.27
CA ILE A 149 -7.57 -11.92 -2.90
C ILE A 149 -8.36 -11.99 -4.20
N THR A 150 -9.63 -11.55 -4.22
CA THR A 150 -10.46 -11.59 -5.43
C THR A 150 -9.95 -10.68 -6.53
N VAL A 151 -9.41 -9.50 -6.19
CA VAL A 151 -8.77 -8.60 -7.16
C VAL A 151 -7.59 -9.28 -7.86
N PHE A 152 -6.68 -9.88 -7.09
CA PHE A 152 -5.52 -10.54 -7.67
C PHE A 152 -5.88 -11.80 -8.44
N PHE A 153 -6.89 -12.54 -7.98
CA PHE A 153 -7.44 -13.66 -8.75
C PHE A 153 -8.05 -13.19 -10.08
N GLY A 154 -8.72 -12.04 -10.09
CA GLY A 154 -9.28 -11.44 -11.31
C GLY A 154 -8.21 -11.13 -12.35
N VAL A 155 -7.13 -10.49 -11.94
CA VAL A 155 -5.99 -10.23 -12.83
C VAL A 155 -5.35 -11.54 -13.31
N ALA A 156 -5.24 -12.53 -12.43
CA ALA A 156 -4.66 -13.83 -12.80
C ALA A 156 -5.48 -14.58 -13.84
N LEU A 157 -6.81 -14.47 -13.82
CA LEU A 157 -7.68 -15.05 -14.86
C LEU A 157 -7.53 -14.33 -16.20
N ILE A 158 -7.47 -13.00 -16.20
CA ILE A 158 -7.31 -12.21 -17.44
C ILE A 158 -5.97 -12.53 -18.12
N THR A 159 -4.90 -12.68 -17.33
CA THR A 159 -3.53 -12.84 -17.85
C THR A 159 -3.08 -14.31 -17.94
N GLY A 160 -3.84 -15.25 -17.37
CA GLY A 160 -3.49 -16.67 -17.30
C GLY A 160 -2.33 -17.00 -16.35
N THR A 161 -1.85 -16.03 -15.56
CA THR A 161 -0.72 -16.18 -14.64
C THR A 161 -0.87 -15.29 -13.42
N ASN A 162 -0.35 -15.74 -12.28
CA ASN A 162 -0.37 -14.95 -11.05
C ASN A 162 0.93 -14.14 -10.83
N ASN A 163 1.88 -14.22 -11.78
CA ASN A 163 3.18 -13.56 -11.63
C ASN A 163 3.08 -12.05 -11.93
N PRO A 164 3.40 -11.15 -10.98
CA PRO A 164 3.25 -9.71 -11.15
C PRO A 164 3.99 -9.09 -12.33
N TYR A 165 5.15 -9.64 -12.70
CA TYR A 165 5.95 -9.13 -13.81
C TYR A 165 5.39 -9.57 -15.16
N VAL A 166 4.89 -10.81 -15.24
CA VAL A 166 4.28 -11.32 -16.46
C VAL A 166 2.94 -10.64 -16.70
N THR A 167 2.17 -10.37 -15.64
CA THR A 167 0.93 -9.59 -15.77
C THR A 167 1.21 -8.16 -16.21
N LEU A 168 2.26 -7.52 -15.69
CA LEU A 168 2.65 -6.18 -16.14
C LEU A 168 3.00 -6.18 -17.63
N ASP A 169 3.81 -7.15 -18.07
CA ASP A 169 4.19 -7.28 -19.48
C ASP A 169 2.96 -7.52 -20.38
N TYR A 170 2.13 -8.50 -20.04
CA TYR A 170 0.91 -8.84 -20.80
C TYR A 170 -0.02 -7.65 -20.96
N VAL A 171 -0.33 -6.97 -19.85
CA VAL A 171 -1.30 -5.88 -19.86
C VAL A 171 -0.71 -4.63 -20.56
N SER A 172 0.62 -4.45 -20.55
CA SER A 172 1.28 -3.35 -21.29
C SER A 172 1.22 -3.49 -22.82
N GLN A 173 0.99 -4.69 -23.36
CA GLN A 173 1.04 -4.96 -24.79
C GLN A 173 -0.19 -4.45 -25.57
N SER A 174 -1.36 -4.34 -24.92
CA SER A 174 -2.57 -3.87 -25.60
C SER A 174 -3.41 -2.91 -24.75
N LEU A 175 -3.70 -1.74 -25.31
CA LEU A 175 -4.59 -0.74 -24.71
C LEU A 175 -6.03 -1.24 -24.61
N SER A 176 -6.44 -2.18 -25.45
CA SER A 176 -7.80 -2.73 -25.44
C SER A 176 -8.17 -3.40 -24.13
N HIS A 177 -7.23 -4.06 -23.45
CA HIS A 177 -7.51 -4.72 -22.16
C HIS A 177 -7.96 -3.72 -21.08
N TYR A 178 -7.43 -2.49 -21.08
CA TYR A 178 -7.80 -1.47 -20.08
C TYR A 178 -9.23 -0.96 -20.20
N PHE A 179 -9.79 -0.99 -21.42
CA PHE A 179 -11.14 -0.52 -21.68
C PHE A 179 -12.20 -1.61 -21.53
N GLN A 180 -11.80 -2.85 -21.25
CA GLN A 180 -12.75 -3.93 -20.97
C GLN A 180 -13.42 -3.70 -19.60
N LEU A 181 -14.70 -4.03 -19.52
CA LEU A 181 -15.52 -3.77 -18.34
C LEU A 181 -15.01 -4.52 -17.10
N ASP A 182 -14.51 -5.73 -17.28
CA ASP A 182 -13.91 -6.54 -16.21
C ASP A 182 -12.68 -5.87 -15.62
N HIS A 183 -11.78 -5.33 -16.47
CA HIS A 183 -10.61 -4.60 -16.02
C HIS A 183 -10.97 -3.28 -15.30
N ILE A 184 -11.98 -2.57 -15.79
CA ILE A 184 -12.46 -1.33 -15.14
C ILE A 184 -13.00 -1.62 -13.73
N PHE A 185 -13.82 -2.66 -13.57
CA PHE A 185 -14.39 -2.99 -12.26
C PHE A 185 -13.34 -3.44 -11.24
N VAL A 186 -12.36 -4.26 -11.65
CA VAL A 186 -11.27 -4.66 -10.75
C VAL A 186 -10.37 -3.48 -10.39
N SER A 187 -10.13 -2.55 -11.33
CA SER A 187 -9.34 -1.34 -11.09
C SER A 187 -10.01 -0.41 -10.06
N ILE A 188 -11.33 -0.21 -10.19
CA ILE A 188 -12.11 0.58 -9.22
C ILE A 188 -12.12 -0.11 -7.86
N SER A 189 -12.32 -1.43 -7.83
CA SER A 189 -12.28 -2.22 -6.59
C SER A 189 -10.94 -2.08 -5.87
N PHE A 190 -9.82 -2.25 -6.60
CA PHE A 190 -8.49 -2.12 -6.02
C PHE A 190 -8.17 -0.69 -5.58
N PHE A 191 -8.64 0.32 -6.32
CA PHE A 191 -8.52 1.73 -5.90
C PHE A 191 -9.28 1.99 -4.59
N MET A 192 -10.50 1.46 -4.48
CA MET A 192 -11.29 1.59 -3.25
C MET A 192 -10.59 0.92 -2.06
N LEU A 193 -10.06 -0.29 -2.27
CA LEU A 193 -9.27 -1.03 -1.29
C LEU A 193 -7.99 -0.27 -0.90
N TRP A 194 -7.29 0.32 -1.86
CA TRP A 194 -6.10 1.12 -1.59
C TRP A 194 -6.40 2.33 -0.69
N LEU A 195 -7.51 3.04 -0.91
CA LEU A 195 -7.92 4.14 -0.02
C LEU A 195 -8.21 3.66 1.41
N PHE A 196 -8.82 2.48 1.56
CA PHE A 196 -9.06 1.85 2.87
C PHE A 196 -7.74 1.47 3.56
N GLU A 197 -6.87 0.72 2.87
CA GLU A 197 -5.62 0.21 3.44
C GLU A 197 -4.59 1.32 3.76
N THR A 198 -4.74 2.51 3.16
CA THR A 198 -3.91 3.69 3.40
C THR A 198 -4.51 4.69 4.39
N GLY A 199 -5.69 4.40 4.95
CA GLY A 199 -6.31 5.25 5.97
C GLY A 199 -6.68 6.65 5.46
N LYS A 200 -7.07 6.77 4.18
CA LYS A 200 -7.43 8.05 3.55
C LYS A 200 -8.93 8.22 3.46
N LEU A 201 -9.37 9.47 3.28
CA LEU A 201 -10.78 9.76 3.06
C LEU A 201 -11.24 9.11 1.75
N PRO A 202 -12.48 8.59 1.70
CA PRO A 202 -13.57 8.83 2.66
C PRO A 202 -13.61 7.87 3.86
N VAL A 203 -12.70 6.90 3.96
CA VAL A 203 -12.68 5.85 5.00
C VAL A 203 -12.21 6.40 6.34
N GLU A 204 -11.00 6.96 6.37
CA GLU A 204 -10.36 7.47 7.59
C GLU A 204 -9.72 8.83 7.31
N SER A 205 -9.60 9.67 8.34
CA SER A 205 -8.88 10.94 8.25
C SER A 205 -7.80 10.96 9.33
N PRO A 206 -6.52 11.07 8.96
CA PRO A 206 -5.45 11.23 9.94
C PRO A 206 -5.60 12.53 10.72
N GLY A 207 -5.34 12.48 12.03
CA GLY A 207 -5.14 13.69 12.85
C GLY A 207 -6.37 14.33 13.50
N LEU A 208 -7.57 13.78 13.31
CA LEU A 208 -8.71 14.09 14.16
C LEU A 208 -8.76 13.03 15.28
N SER A 209 -8.39 13.40 16.50
CA SER A 209 -8.51 12.57 17.71
C SER A 209 -9.97 12.34 18.08
N GLU A 210 -10.72 11.73 17.18
CA GLU A 210 -12.10 11.35 17.38
C GLU A 210 -12.16 9.98 18.07
N MET A 211 -13.20 9.76 18.86
CA MET A 211 -13.54 8.45 19.40
C MET A 211 -13.69 7.37 18.31
N GLY A 212 -13.72 7.70 17.01
CA GLY A 212 -13.92 6.83 15.84
C GLY A 212 -12.67 6.47 15.02
N MET A 213 -11.47 6.54 15.60
CA MET A 213 -10.22 6.16 14.92
C MET A 213 -10.14 4.64 14.69
N ILE A 214 -9.50 4.26 13.58
CA ILE A 214 -9.31 2.88 13.14
C ILE A 214 -7.80 2.60 13.17
N ASP A 215 -7.02 3.01 12.16
CA ASP A 215 -5.60 2.64 12.05
C ASP A 215 -4.68 3.42 13.00
N ASP A 216 -4.91 4.73 13.17
CA ASP A 216 -4.15 5.54 14.13
C ASP A 216 -4.37 5.07 15.58
N GLY A 217 -5.50 4.41 15.86
CA GLY A 217 -5.85 3.85 17.16
C GLY A 217 -4.88 2.76 17.64
N VAL A 218 -4.34 1.98 16.70
CA VAL A 218 -3.43 0.85 16.96
C VAL A 218 -2.03 1.32 17.37
N LEU A 219 -1.67 2.54 16.96
CA LEU A 219 -0.33 3.10 17.15
C LEU A 219 -0.17 3.89 18.46
N TYR A 220 -1.25 4.10 19.23
CA TYR A 220 -1.28 5.04 20.35
C TYR A 220 -0.24 4.79 21.45
N GLU A 221 0.02 3.53 21.76
CA GLU A 221 0.90 3.13 22.87
C GLU A 221 2.36 2.96 22.41
N TYR A 222 2.62 3.09 21.10
CA TYR A 222 3.98 3.06 20.57
C TYR A 222 4.64 4.43 20.68
N SER A 223 5.90 4.44 21.11
CA SER A 223 6.69 5.65 21.27
C SER A 223 8.10 5.51 20.68
N GLY A 224 8.79 6.66 20.55
CA GLY A 224 10.18 6.75 20.10
C GLY A 224 10.47 5.98 18.80
N LYS A 225 11.53 5.17 18.84
CA LYS A 225 11.99 4.34 17.71
C LYS A 225 10.94 3.36 17.19
N LEU A 226 10.15 2.73 18.06
CA LEU A 226 9.14 1.74 17.63
C LEU A 226 8.04 2.40 16.78
N LEU A 227 7.58 3.57 17.21
CA LEU A 227 6.61 4.37 16.44
C LEU A 227 7.21 4.83 15.10
N ALA A 228 8.49 5.20 15.07
CA ALA A 228 9.18 5.59 13.84
C ALA A 228 9.13 4.49 12.78
N ILE A 229 9.43 3.25 13.19
CA ILE A 229 9.48 2.09 12.31
C ILE A 229 8.09 1.72 11.82
N LEU A 230 7.06 1.77 12.67
CA LEU A 230 5.68 1.53 12.25
C LEU A 230 5.18 2.59 11.25
N LYS A 231 5.47 3.87 11.50
CA LYS A 231 5.12 4.95 10.55
C LYS A 231 5.82 4.77 9.22
N TRP A 232 7.12 4.44 9.24
CA TRP A 232 7.86 4.17 8.01
C TRP A 232 7.32 2.95 7.26
N GLY A 233 6.99 1.88 7.99
CA GLY A 233 6.33 0.70 7.42
C GLY A 233 4.99 1.04 6.77
N SER A 234 4.18 1.92 7.37
CA SER A 234 2.92 2.38 6.77
C SER A 234 3.14 3.13 5.46
N TYR A 235 4.16 4.00 5.38
CA TYR A 235 4.55 4.66 4.13
C TYR A 235 4.98 3.65 3.06
N ILE A 236 5.74 2.62 3.43
CA ILE A 236 6.15 1.56 2.51
C ILE A 236 4.93 0.77 2.03
N LYS A 237 4.01 0.36 2.92
CA LYS A 237 2.76 -0.32 2.56
C LYS A 237 1.96 0.49 1.55
N GLN A 238 1.76 1.79 1.82
CA GLN A 238 1.07 2.70 0.92
C GLN A 238 1.76 2.76 -0.46
N TYR A 239 3.09 2.86 -0.47
CA TYR A 239 3.87 2.91 -1.69
C TYR A 239 3.84 1.60 -2.49
N LEU A 240 3.86 0.45 -1.83
CA LEU A 240 3.80 -0.84 -2.52
C LEU A 240 2.42 -1.06 -3.15
N LEU A 241 1.34 -0.91 -2.38
CA LEU A 241 -0.03 -1.08 -2.91
C LEU A 241 -0.35 -0.06 -4.01
N GLY A 242 0.08 1.19 -3.84
CA GLY A 242 -0.12 2.22 -4.87
C GLY A 242 0.72 1.96 -6.14
N SER A 243 1.88 1.32 -6.00
CA SER A 243 2.70 0.94 -7.16
C SER A 243 2.07 -0.20 -7.95
N VAL A 244 1.48 -1.19 -7.26
CA VAL A 244 0.65 -2.23 -7.90
C VAL A 244 -0.53 -1.58 -8.64
N LEU A 245 -1.23 -0.65 -7.99
CA LEU A 245 -2.37 0.04 -8.60
C LEU A 245 -1.95 0.75 -9.88
N LEU A 246 -0.85 1.49 -9.85
CA LEU A 246 -0.37 2.25 -11.00
C LEU A 246 0.15 1.35 -12.12
N ASN A 247 1.00 0.38 -11.80
CA ASN A 247 1.68 -0.44 -12.81
C ASN A 247 0.74 -1.49 -13.41
N VAL A 248 -0.17 -2.08 -12.63
CA VAL A 248 -1.05 -3.15 -13.12
C VAL A 248 -2.37 -2.59 -13.64
N PHE A 249 -3.02 -1.71 -12.88
CA PHE A 249 -4.43 -1.36 -13.09
C PHE A 249 -4.69 -0.03 -13.78
N ILE A 250 -3.77 0.94 -13.75
CA ILE A 250 -4.05 2.28 -14.30
C ILE A 250 -3.17 2.61 -15.50
N PHE A 251 -1.85 2.56 -15.35
CA PHE A 251 -0.89 3.06 -16.33
C PHE A 251 0.37 2.18 -16.36
N PRO A 252 0.39 1.07 -17.13
CA PRO A 252 1.55 0.17 -17.21
C PRO A 252 2.67 0.72 -18.11
N TRP A 253 2.32 1.67 -18.98
CA TRP A 253 3.17 2.16 -20.06
C TRP A 253 4.35 3.02 -19.60
N PHE A 254 5.28 3.23 -20.54
CA PHE A 254 6.50 4.05 -20.43
C PHE A 254 7.64 3.47 -19.58
N LEU A 255 7.54 2.21 -19.15
CA LEU A 255 8.67 1.51 -18.54
C LEU A 255 9.57 0.92 -19.65
N GLN A 256 10.87 1.16 -19.57
CA GLN A 256 11.84 0.76 -20.59
C GLN A 256 12.91 -0.17 -20.02
N VAL A 257 13.19 -1.26 -20.73
CA VAL A 257 14.24 -2.19 -20.33
C VAL A 257 15.62 -1.63 -20.69
N GLY A 258 16.51 -1.48 -19.70
CA GLY A 258 17.92 -1.12 -19.89
C GLY A 258 18.49 -0.24 -18.78
N ILE A 259 19.82 -0.04 -18.77
CA ILE A 259 20.51 0.78 -17.74
C ILE A 259 20.13 2.26 -17.86
N ILE A 260 19.96 2.77 -19.08
CA ILE A 260 19.48 4.14 -19.32
C ILE A 260 17.97 4.21 -19.07
N GLY A 261 17.25 3.13 -19.40
CA GLY A 261 15.82 2.96 -19.14
C GLY A 261 15.48 3.07 -17.65
N SER A 262 16.30 2.50 -16.76
CA SER A 262 16.01 2.53 -15.32
C SER A 262 15.96 3.92 -14.69
N LEU A 263 16.76 4.88 -15.16
CA LEU A 263 16.69 6.27 -14.71
C LEU A 263 15.40 6.95 -15.20
N ILE A 264 14.99 6.64 -16.42
CA ILE A 264 13.74 7.12 -17.01
C ILE A 264 12.56 6.50 -16.25
N ASP A 265 12.62 5.22 -15.92
CA ASP A 265 11.58 4.49 -15.19
C ASP A 265 11.32 5.10 -13.81
N VAL A 266 12.36 5.52 -13.10
CA VAL A 266 12.20 6.24 -11.81
C VAL A 266 11.43 7.55 -12.01
N ALA A 267 11.77 8.32 -13.04
CA ALA A 267 11.08 9.59 -13.33
C ALA A 267 9.63 9.38 -13.78
N VAL A 268 9.38 8.36 -14.62
CA VAL A 268 8.05 7.94 -15.06
C VAL A 268 7.21 7.51 -13.85
N MET A 269 7.77 6.67 -12.98
CA MET A 269 7.09 6.19 -11.78
C MET A 269 6.78 7.33 -10.82
N PHE A 270 7.71 8.28 -10.66
CA PHE A 270 7.46 9.49 -9.89
C PHE A 270 6.30 10.32 -10.47
N GLY A 271 6.23 10.48 -11.79
CA GLY A 271 5.12 11.14 -12.48
C GLY A 271 3.77 10.44 -12.29
N LYS A 272 3.73 9.10 -12.42
CA LYS A 272 2.52 8.29 -12.15
C LYS A 272 2.02 8.49 -10.71
N TRP A 273 2.95 8.52 -9.76
CA TRP A 273 2.63 8.78 -8.36
C TRP A 273 2.11 10.18 -8.09
N LEU A 274 2.63 11.22 -8.75
CA LEU A 274 2.09 12.58 -8.64
C LEU A 274 0.62 12.64 -9.07
N LEU A 275 0.26 11.91 -10.14
CA LEU A 275 -1.13 11.79 -10.59
C LEU A 275 -1.99 11.11 -9.53
N LEU A 276 -1.56 9.97 -8.99
CA LEU A 276 -2.30 9.27 -7.93
C LEU A 276 -2.46 10.14 -6.67
N ILE A 277 -1.43 10.89 -6.29
CA ILE A 277 -1.48 11.84 -5.19
C ILE A 277 -2.50 12.93 -5.48
N LEU A 278 -2.48 13.53 -6.68
CA LEU A 278 -3.43 14.56 -7.06
C LEU A 278 -4.88 14.08 -6.92
N ILE A 279 -5.20 12.89 -7.47
CA ILE A 279 -6.52 12.27 -7.34
C ILE A 279 -6.87 12.07 -5.86
N SER A 280 -5.95 11.48 -5.10
CA SER A 280 -6.15 11.17 -3.68
C SER A 280 -6.37 12.43 -2.83
N VAL A 281 -5.65 13.52 -3.12
CA VAL A 281 -5.81 14.80 -2.43
C VAL A 281 -7.15 15.44 -2.78
N ILE A 282 -7.57 15.40 -4.05
CA ILE A 282 -8.89 15.92 -4.48
C ILE A 282 -9.99 15.16 -3.74
N ILE A 283 -9.93 13.82 -3.71
CA ILE A 283 -10.88 13.00 -2.96
C ILE A 283 -10.89 13.38 -1.48
N ASN A 284 -9.71 13.53 -0.87
CA ASN A 284 -9.60 13.86 0.55
C ASN A 284 -10.07 15.27 0.90
N THR A 285 -10.11 16.20 -0.05
CA THR A 285 -10.55 17.58 0.18
C THR A 285 -12.01 17.81 -0.19
N THR A 286 -12.58 16.93 -1.03
CA THR A 286 -13.97 17.03 -1.50
C THR A 286 -14.94 16.14 -0.73
N LEU A 287 -14.48 14.97 -0.26
CA LEU A 287 -15.34 14.02 0.46
C LEU A 287 -15.23 14.18 1.98
N ALA A 288 -16.36 13.98 2.64
CA ALA A 288 -16.41 13.87 4.10
C ALA A 288 -16.11 12.43 4.56
N LYS A 289 -15.67 12.31 5.81
CA LYS A 289 -15.46 11.02 6.48
C LYS A 289 -16.78 10.25 6.56
N LEU A 290 -16.76 8.98 6.16
CA LEU A 290 -17.89 8.07 6.34
C LEU A 290 -18.11 7.73 7.81
N ARG A 291 -19.37 7.50 8.19
CA ARG A 291 -19.66 6.91 9.49
C ARG A 291 -19.08 5.51 9.56
N LEU A 292 -18.63 5.09 10.75
CA LEU A 292 -17.96 3.81 10.98
C LEU A 292 -18.68 2.62 10.32
N PHE A 293 -20.00 2.48 10.52
CA PHE A 293 -20.78 1.38 9.93
C PHE A 293 -20.89 1.43 8.39
N LYS A 294 -20.69 2.61 7.76
CA LYS A 294 -20.67 2.77 6.31
C LYS A 294 -19.33 2.36 5.67
N VAL A 295 -18.28 2.17 6.47
CA VAL A 295 -17.01 1.61 5.98
C VAL A 295 -17.21 0.16 5.51
N GLN A 296 -18.07 -0.60 6.19
CA GLN A 296 -18.42 -1.95 5.76
C GLN A 296 -19.15 -1.94 4.41
N ASP A 297 -20.13 -1.05 4.21
CA ASP A 297 -20.81 -0.89 2.92
C ASP A 297 -19.83 -0.52 1.81
N TYR A 298 -18.87 0.37 2.10
CA TYR A 298 -17.83 0.77 1.15
C TYR A 298 -16.96 -0.41 0.71
N LEU A 299 -16.48 -1.23 1.67
CA LEU A 299 -15.71 -2.44 1.34
C LEU A 299 -16.55 -3.53 0.68
N ALA A 300 -17.83 -3.66 1.04
CA ALA A 300 -18.74 -4.58 0.39
C ALA A 300 -18.94 -4.22 -1.10
N VAL A 301 -19.04 -2.93 -1.43
CA VAL A 301 -19.08 -2.46 -2.82
C VAL A 301 -17.77 -2.80 -3.55
N ALA A 302 -16.61 -2.54 -2.92
CA ALA A 302 -15.33 -2.92 -3.50
C ALA A 302 -15.24 -4.43 -3.77
N PHE A 303 -15.66 -5.26 -2.81
CA PHE A 303 -15.72 -6.70 -2.96
C PHE A 303 -16.66 -7.13 -4.10
N LEU A 304 -17.88 -6.59 -4.15
CA LEU A 304 -18.85 -6.90 -5.20
C LEU A 304 -18.34 -6.50 -6.59
N LEU A 305 -17.65 -5.36 -6.73
CA LEU A 305 -17.03 -4.97 -8.01
C LEU A 305 -15.95 -5.95 -8.46
N SER A 306 -15.13 -6.46 -7.53
CA SER A 306 -14.13 -7.49 -7.86
C SER A 306 -14.76 -8.82 -8.25
N LEU A 307 -15.84 -9.24 -7.58
CA LEU A 307 -16.59 -10.43 -7.96
C LEU A 307 -17.27 -10.27 -9.32
N LEU A 308 -17.83 -9.10 -9.59
CA LEU A 308 -18.48 -8.83 -10.86
C LEU A 308 -17.45 -8.88 -12.01
N SER A 309 -16.28 -8.28 -11.82
CA SER A 309 -15.14 -8.43 -12.74
C SER A 309 -14.83 -9.91 -13.00
N LEU A 310 -14.64 -10.71 -11.95
CA LEU A 310 -14.38 -12.16 -12.06
C LEU A 310 -15.45 -12.89 -12.87
N THR A 311 -16.72 -12.66 -12.56
CA THR A 311 -17.82 -13.31 -13.27
C THR A 311 -17.87 -12.89 -14.75
N LEU A 312 -17.58 -11.64 -15.07
CA LEU A 312 -17.53 -11.17 -16.44
C LEU A 312 -16.37 -11.80 -17.21
N THR A 313 -15.18 -11.86 -16.62
CA THR A 313 -14.01 -12.52 -17.24
C THR A 313 -14.30 -13.99 -17.54
N VAL A 314 -14.98 -14.71 -16.63
CA VAL A 314 -15.34 -16.13 -16.85
C VAL A 314 -16.47 -16.31 -17.88
N LEU A 315 -17.38 -15.35 -18.00
CA LEU A 315 -18.50 -15.43 -18.95
C LEU A 315 -18.14 -14.96 -20.36
N LEU A 316 -17.22 -14.00 -20.48
CA LEU A 316 -16.82 -13.38 -21.75
C LEU A 316 -15.51 -13.95 -22.31
N GLY A 317 -14.68 -14.59 -21.47
CA GLY A 317 -13.45 -15.29 -21.85
C GLY A 317 -13.71 -16.74 -22.24
#